data_AF-A0A5B0E0Q8-F1
#
_entry.id   AF-A0A5B0E0Q8-F1
#
_cell.length_a   1.000
_cell.length_b   1.000
_cell.length_c   1.000
_cell.angle_alpha   90.00
_cell.angle_beta   90.00
_cell.angle_gamma   90.00
#
_symmetry.space_group_name_H-M   'P 1'
#
loop_
_entity.id
_entity.type
_entity.pdbx_description
1 polymer ?
#
loop_
_entity_poly.entity_id
_entity_poly.type
_entity_poly.pdbx_seq_one_letter_code
_entity_poly.pdbx_strand_id
1 'polypeptide(L)'
;MKMTFLECIAVLAGAIVATFVTGLVAWLFAGVPLLTAIGSPGVYFLGLVTVAIFAFLYHQLDRLAAAMASLAVGVVLPTLVDRFILGDPLSWKAIFLLNIVFAVLALAIYRFVHANAVVRQGHR
;
A
#
# COMPACT_ATOMS: atom_id res chain seq x y z
N MET A 1 -8.20 -1.88 -22.81
CA MET A 1 -6.72 -1.95 -22.71
C MET A 1 -6.10 -0.73 -22.02
N LYS A 2 -6.44 0.54 -22.35
CA LYS A 2 -5.82 1.71 -21.68
C LYS A 2 -6.12 1.84 -20.18
N MET A 3 -7.33 1.49 -19.72
CA MET A 3 -7.70 1.54 -18.30
C MET A 3 -6.87 0.58 -17.45
N THR A 4 -6.77 -0.68 -17.88
CA THR A 4 -6.01 -1.73 -17.20
C THR A 4 -4.54 -1.36 -17.02
N PHE A 5 -3.93 -0.72 -18.03
CA PHE A 5 -2.54 -0.30 -17.96
C PHE A 5 -2.30 0.84 -16.94
N LEU A 6 -3.19 1.82 -16.88
CA LEU A 6 -3.09 2.90 -15.87
C LEU A 6 -3.38 2.40 -14.45
N GLU A 7 -4.29 1.43 -14.29
CA GLU A 7 -4.52 0.78 -12.99
C GLU A 7 -3.30 -0.02 -12.54
N CYS A 8 -2.64 -0.76 -13.44
CA CYS A 8 -1.38 -1.43 -13.12
C CYS A 8 -0.30 -0.43 -12.67
N ILE A 9 -0.21 0.74 -13.33
CA ILE A 9 0.72 1.80 -12.90
C ILE A 9 0.34 2.36 -11.53
N ALA A 10 -0.95 2.57 -11.27
CA ALA A 10 -1.43 3.04 -9.97
C ALA A 10 -1.08 2.05 -8.84
N VAL A 11 -1.26 0.75 -9.11
CA VAL A 11 -0.92 -0.32 -8.17
C VAL A 11 0.58 -0.39 -7.93
N LEU A 12 1.39 -0.40 -9.00
CA LEU A 12 2.85 -0.43 -8.90
C LEU A 12 3.41 0.80 -8.17
N ALA A 13 2.95 2.00 -8.54
CA ALA A 13 3.38 3.23 -7.90
C ALA A 13 2.98 3.28 -6.42
N GLY A 14 1.72 2.92 -6.12
CA GLY A 14 1.23 2.86 -4.75
C GLY A 14 2.02 1.87 -3.90
N ALA A 15 2.24 0.66 -4.41
CA ALA A 15 2.98 -0.37 -3.70
C ALA A 15 4.44 0.01 -3.47
N ILE A 16 5.17 0.43 -4.51
CA ILE A 16 6.60 0.72 -4.42
C ILE A 16 6.85 1.93 -3.53
N VAL A 17 6.14 3.04 -3.77
CA VAL A 17 6.37 4.29 -3.02
C VAL A 17 5.92 4.16 -1.57
N ALA A 18 4.74 3.57 -1.31
CA ALA A 18 4.29 3.38 0.07
C ALA A 18 5.23 2.44 0.83
N THR A 19 5.67 1.33 0.23
CA THR A 19 6.62 0.40 0.86
C THR A 19 7.95 1.09 1.16
N PHE A 20 8.48 1.87 0.21
CA PHE A 20 9.73 2.60 0.40
C PHE A 20 9.63 3.65 1.52
N VAL A 21 8.54 4.43 1.54
CA VAL A 21 8.32 5.44 2.58
C VAL A 21 8.10 4.78 3.94
N THR A 22 7.33 3.70 4.03
CA THR A 22 7.17 2.96 5.28
C THR A 22 8.49 2.38 5.77
N GLY A 23 9.35 1.89 4.88
CA GLY A 23 10.71 1.45 5.22
C GLY A 23 11.59 2.59 5.75
N LEU A 24 11.48 3.80 5.17
CA LEU A 24 12.15 4.99 5.71
C LEU A 24 11.63 5.39 7.09
N VAL A 25 10.31 5.31 7.32
CA VAL A 25 9.71 5.58 8.63
C VAL A 25 10.15 4.54 9.66
N ALA A 26 10.21 3.26 9.29
CA ALA A 26 10.73 2.19 10.15
C ALA A 26 12.21 2.41 10.50
N TRP A 27 13.02 2.86 9.54
CA TRP A 27 14.41 3.21 9.81
C TRP A 27 14.54 4.41 10.77
N LEU A 28 13.77 5.47 10.54
CA LEU A 28 13.88 6.72 11.31
C LEU A 28 13.31 6.61 12.73
N PHE A 29 12.22 5.87 12.90
CA PHE A 29 11.46 5.84 14.16
C PHE A 29 11.49 4.50 14.90
N ALA A 30 11.74 3.39 14.20
CA ALA A 30 11.77 2.06 14.81
C ALA A 30 13.18 1.47 14.92
N GLY A 31 14.22 2.20 14.46
CA GLY A 31 15.62 1.78 14.58
C GLY A 31 15.98 0.55 13.72
N VAL A 32 15.13 0.21 12.74
CA VAL A 32 15.37 -0.91 11.83
C VAL A 32 16.47 -0.51 10.83
N PRO A 33 17.51 -1.34 10.61
CA PRO A 33 18.54 -1.01 9.61
C PRO A 33 17.92 -0.76 8.23
N LEU A 34 18.36 0.32 7.55
CA LEU A 34 17.77 0.76 6.28
C LEU A 34 17.78 -0.35 5.21
N LEU A 35 18.89 -1.09 5.13
CA LEU A 35 19.03 -2.20 4.20
C LEU A 35 18.04 -3.34 4.48
N THR A 36 17.65 -3.54 5.73
CA THR A 36 16.67 -4.56 6.13
C THR A 36 15.24 -4.06 5.89
N ALA A 37 14.98 -2.77 6.17
CA ALA A 37 13.67 -2.15 5.98
C ALA A 37 13.27 -2.00 4.50
N ILE A 38 14.25 -1.78 3.61
CA ILE A 38 14.01 -1.48 2.18
C ILE A 38 14.58 -2.57 1.26
N GLY A 39 15.49 -3.42 1.74
CA GLY A 39 16.10 -4.45 0.89
C GLY A 39 15.29 -5.75 0.78
N SER A 40 14.19 -5.89 1.51
CA SER A 40 13.43 -7.14 1.55
C SER A 40 12.43 -7.26 0.38
N PRO A 41 12.64 -8.16 -0.59
CA PRO A 41 11.71 -8.34 -1.71
C PRO A 41 10.34 -8.84 -1.25
N GLY A 42 10.26 -9.54 -0.11
CA GLY A 42 8.99 -10.01 0.46
C GLY A 42 8.05 -8.88 0.87
N VAL A 43 8.59 -7.77 1.39
CA VAL A 43 7.81 -6.60 1.81
C VAL A 43 7.21 -5.88 0.59
N TYR A 44 7.96 -5.79 -0.51
CA TYR A 44 7.43 -5.25 -1.76
C TYR A 44 6.37 -6.13 -2.39
N PHE A 45 6.54 -7.45 -2.35
CA PHE A 45 5.52 -8.37 -2.85
C PHE A 45 4.23 -8.26 -2.04
N LEU A 46 4.34 -8.21 -0.71
CA LEU A 46 3.21 -7.96 0.19
C LEU A 46 2.52 -6.62 -0.11
N GLY A 47 3.31 -5.56 -0.27
CA GLY A 47 2.78 -4.25 -0.66
C GLY A 47 2.03 -4.29 -1.99
N LEU A 48 2.58 -4.99 -2.99
CA LEU A 48 1.96 -5.15 -4.30
C LEU A 48 0.64 -5.91 -4.23
N VAL A 49 0.61 -7.04 -3.52
CA VAL A 49 -0.61 -7.82 -3.30
C VAL A 49 -1.67 -6.98 -2.58
N THR A 50 -1.28 -6.23 -1.55
CA THR A 50 -2.19 -5.39 -0.78
C THR A 50 -2.84 -4.30 -1.64
N VAL A 51 -2.04 -3.60 -2.46
CA VAL A 51 -2.56 -2.55 -3.34
C VAL A 51 -3.34 -3.13 -4.53
N ALA A 52 -2.99 -4.32 -5.01
CA ALA A 52 -3.78 -5.02 -6.01
C ALA A 52 -5.20 -5.34 -5.51
N ILE A 53 -5.36 -5.67 -4.21
CA ILE A 53 -6.68 -5.84 -3.59
C ILE A 53 -7.46 -4.52 -3.59
N PHE A 54 -6.79 -3.36 -3.45
CA PHE A 54 -7.48 -2.07 -3.53
C PHE A 54 -8.12 -1.87 -4.91
N ALA A 55 -7.39 -2.22 -5.98
CA ALA A 55 -7.94 -2.14 -7.33
C ALA A 55 -9.19 -3.03 -7.50
N PHE A 56 -9.15 -4.24 -6.94
CA PHE A 56 -10.31 -5.14 -6.93
C PHE A 56 -11.50 -4.57 -6.13
N LEU A 57 -11.24 -4.03 -4.94
CA LEU A 57 -12.28 -3.42 -4.09
C LEU A 57 -12.92 -2.21 -4.76
N TYR A 58 -12.14 -1.37 -5.43
CA TYR A 58 -12.63 -0.21 -6.19
C TYR A 58 -13.46 -0.59 -7.42
N HIS A 59 -13.37 -1.84 -7.90
CA HIS A 59 -14.20 -2.33 -8.99
C HIS A 59 -15.55 -2.88 -8.50
N GLN A 60 -15.61 -3.41 -7.28
CA GLN A 60 -16.77 -4.11 -6.71
C GLN A 60 -17.67 -3.22 -5.84
N LEU A 61 -17.12 -2.14 -5.25
CA LEU A 61 -17.78 -1.33 -4.23
C LEU A 61 -17.87 0.15 -4.59
N ASP A 62 -18.85 0.83 -3.98
CA ASP A 62 -18.95 2.29 -4.03
C ASP A 62 -17.70 2.98 -3.47
N ARG A 63 -17.39 4.15 -4.01
CA ARG A 63 -16.12 4.87 -3.79
C ARG A 63 -15.73 5.06 -2.32
N LEU A 64 -16.72 5.25 -1.43
CA LEU A 64 -16.49 5.45 0.01
C LEU A 64 -16.29 4.11 0.74
N ALA A 65 -17.10 3.09 0.41
CA ALA A 65 -16.95 1.75 0.94
C ALA A 65 -15.63 1.11 0.49
N ALA A 66 -15.24 1.28 -0.78
CA ALA A 66 -13.96 0.83 -1.31
C ALA A 66 -12.77 1.48 -0.59
N ALA A 67 -12.84 2.78 -0.27
CA ALA A 67 -11.78 3.47 0.47
C ALA A 67 -11.63 2.93 1.90
N MET A 68 -12.74 2.71 2.61
CA MET A 68 -12.72 2.17 3.96
C MET A 68 -12.26 0.71 4.00
N ALA A 69 -12.75 -0.13 3.07
CA ALA A 69 -12.31 -1.50 2.94
C ALA A 69 -10.82 -1.59 2.58
N SER A 70 -10.35 -0.74 1.65
CA SER A 70 -8.94 -0.70 1.26
C SER A 70 -8.05 -0.23 2.42
N LEU A 71 -8.48 0.76 3.21
CA LEU A 71 -7.76 1.17 4.40
C LEU A 71 -7.68 0.03 5.43
N ALA A 72 -8.80 -0.66 5.68
CA ALA A 72 -8.84 -1.80 6.59
C ALA A 72 -7.93 -2.94 6.12
N VAL A 73 -8.00 -3.32 4.84
CA VAL A 73 -7.12 -4.35 4.25
C VAL A 73 -5.66 -3.92 4.28
N GLY A 74 -5.39 -2.66 3.97
CA GLY A 74 -4.05 -2.06 3.99
C GLY A 74 -3.39 -2.07 5.36
N VAL A 75 -4.16 -2.11 6.44
CA VAL A 75 -3.64 -2.22 7.81
C VAL A 75 -3.63 -3.67 8.28
N VAL A 76 -4.74 -4.39 8.12
CA VAL A 76 -4.91 -5.74 8.68
C VAL A 76 -4.03 -6.75 7.97
N LEU A 77 -4.00 -6.76 6.64
CA LEU A 77 -3.26 -7.76 5.88
C LEU A 77 -1.76 -7.68 6.16
N PRO A 78 -1.11 -6.50 6.08
CA PRO A 78 0.32 -6.42 6.36
C PRO A 78 0.63 -6.68 7.83
N THR A 79 -0.20 -6.20 8.76
CA THR A 79 0.02 -6.44 10.20
C THR A 79 0.00 -7.93 10.56
N LEU A 80 -0.92 -8.71 9.97
CA LEU A 80 -0.95 -10.15 10.18
C LEU A 80 0.27 -10.84 9.57
N VAL A 81 0.67 -10.43 8.37
CA VAL A 81 1.84 -11.02 7.69
C VAL A 81 3.13 -10.70 8.42
N ASP A 82 3.35 -9.45 8.81
CA ASP A 82 4.53 -9.01 9.57
C ASP A 82 4.66 -9.80 10.88
N ARG A 83 3.53 -10.00 11.58
CA ARG A 83 3.52 -10.65 12.88
C ARG A 83 3.67 -12.17 12.80
N PHE A 84 2.92 -12.82 11.91
CA PHE A 84 2.82 -14.29 11.89
C PHE A 84 3.76 -14.95 10.87
N ILE A 85 4.12 -14.27 9.79
CA ILE A 85 4.95 -14.83 8.71
C ILE A 85 6.38 -14.33 8.80
N LEU A 86 6.57 -13.01 8.92
CA LEU A 86 7.91 -12.40 8.99
C LEU A 86 8.50 -12.44 10.40
N GLY A 87 7.67 -12.65 11.42
CA GLY A 87 8.12 -12.79 12.82
C GLY A 87 8.75 -11.53 13.37
N ASP A 88 8.27 -10.36 12.93
CA ASP A 88 8.92 -9.08 13.21
C ASP A 88 8.99 -8.81 14.74
N PRO A 89 10.18 -8.56 15.33
CA PRO A 89 10.35 -8.33 16.76
C PRO A 89 9.74 -7.00 17.25
N LEU A 90 9.26 -6.14 16.35
CA LEU A 90 8.63 -4.87 16.71
C LEU A 90 7.39 -5.07 17.61
N SER A 91 7.14 -4.08 18.47
CA SER A 91 5.93 -4.05 19.29
C SER A 91 4.67 -3.94 18.42
N TRP A 92 3.55 -4.52 18.86
CA TRP A 92 2.26 -4.46 18.16
C TRP A 92 1.87 -3.03 17.77
N LYS A 93 2.12 -2.04 18.64
CA LYS A 93 1.80 -0.64 18.38
C LYS A 93 2.63 -0.07 17.23
N ALA A 94 3.92 -0.42 17.15
CA ALA A 94 4.81 0.06 16.11
C ALA A 94 4.45 -0.53 14.75
N ILE A 95 4.18 -1.83 14.68
CA ILE A 95 3.72 -2.51 13.45
C ILE A 95 2.42 -1.88 12.95
N PHE A 96 1.46 -1.67 13.86
CA PHE A 96 0.17 -1.08 13.50
C PHE A 96 0.32 0.36 12.97
N LEU A 97 1.17 1.18 13.60
CA LEU A 97 1.45 2.55 13.14
C LEU A 97 2.12 2.57 11.76
N LEU A 98 3.12 1.72 11.54
CA LEU A 98 3.81 1.62 10.25
C LEU A 98 2.84 1.17 9.14
N ASN A 99 1.97 0.22 9.43
CA ASN A 99 0.98 -0.27 8.48
C ASN A 99 -0.17 0.72 8.24
N ILE A 100 -0.51 1.57 9.20
CA ILE A 100 -1.38 2.73 8.95
C ILE A 100 -0.72 3.70 7.97
N VAL A 101 0.55 4.05 8.20
CA VAL A 101 1.28 4.96 7.29
C VAL A 101 1.33 4.37 5.87
N PHE A 102 1.65 3.07 5.77
CA PHE A 102 1.60 2.34 4.52
C PHE A 102 0.21 2.44 3.86
N ALA A 103 -0.85 2.06 4.56
CA ALA A 103 -2.21 2.02 4.03
C ALA A 103 -2.68 3.39 3.54
N VAL A 104 -2.42 4.44 4.32
CA VAL A 104 -2.79 5.82 3.98
C VAL A 104 -2.04 6.29 2.74
N LEU A 105 -0.72 6.09 2.67
CA LEU A 105 0.09 6.48 1.53
C LEU A 105 -0.29 5.70 0.27
N ALA A 106 -0.41 4.38 0.38
CA ALA A 106 -0.78 3.51 -0.72
C ALA A 106 -2.15 3.89 -1.29
N LEU A 107 -3.14 4.14 -0.41
CA LEU A 107 -4.48 4.57 -0.82
C LEU A 107 -4.46 5.97 -1.45
N ALA A 108 -3.70 6.91 -0.88
CA ALA A 108 -3.58 8.27 -1.43
C ALA A 108 -2.96 8.26 -2.82
N ILE A 109 -1.87 7.52 -3.02
CA ILE A 109 -1.17 7.40 -4.30
C ILE A 109 -2.07 6.69 -5.32
N TYR A 110 -2.70 5.58 -4.94
CA TYR A 110 -3.63 4.85 -5.80
C TYR A 110 -4.76 5.78 -6.28
N ARG A 111 -5.40 6.52 -5.36
CA ARG A 111 -6.46 7.47 -5.69
C ARG A 111 -5.98 8.63 -6.54
N PHE A 112 -4.78 9.16 -6.30
CA PHE A 112 -4.22 10.25 -7.09
C PHE A 112 -3.95 9.82 -8.54
N VAL A 113 -3.35 8.66 -8.74
CA VAL A 113 -3.08 8.13 -10.08
C VAL A 113 -4.39 7.75 -10.78
N HIS A 114 -5.32 7.10 -10.08
CA HIS A 114 -6.62 6.73 -10.64
C HIS A 114 -7.48 7.96 -10.99
N ALA A 115 -7.51 9.00 -10.15
CA ALA A 115 -8.23 10.23 -10.46
C ALA A 115 -7.62 10.97 -11.67
N ASN A 116 -6.30 11.06 -11.76
CA ASN A 116 -5.62 11.64 -12.93
C ASN A 116 -5.87 10.86 -14.22
N ALA A 117 -6.00 9.53 -14.13
CA ALA A 117 -6.37 8.68 -15.25
C ALA A 117 -7.78 9.01 -15.80
N VAL A 118 -8.74 9.24 -14.91
CA VAL A 118 -10.11 9.63 -15.26
C VAL A 118 -10.16 11.01 -15.92
N VAL A 119 -9.47 12.01 -15.34
CA VAL A 119 -9.44 13.38 -15.89
C VAL A 119 -8.83 13.43 -17.29
N ARG A 120 -7.74 12.69 -17.54
CA ARG A 120 -7.10 12.62 -18.87
C ARG A 120 -7.95 11.97 -19.96
N GLN A 121 -8.99 11.22 -19.59
CA GLN A 121 -9.93 10.63 -20.55
C GLN A 121 -11.09 11.57 -20.88
N GLY A 122 -11.53 12.42 -19.96
CA GLY A 122 -12.58 13.41 -20.22
C GLY A 122 -12.16 14.56 -21.15
N HIS A 123 -10.87 14.68 -21.47
CA HIS A 123 -10.32 15.68 -22.40
C HIS A 123 -10.01 15.11 -23.80
N ARG A 124 -10.43 13.88 -24.12
CA ARG A 124 -10.33 13.28 -25.46
C ARG A 124 -11.71 13.02 -26.03
#